data_AF-A0A1J3GMH4-F1
#
_entry.id   AF-A0A1J3GMH4-F1
#
_cell.length_a   1.000
_cell.length_b   1.000
_cell.length_c   1.000
_cell.angle_alpha   90.00
_cell.angle_beta   90.00
_cell.angle_gamma   90.00
#
_symmetry.space_group_name_H-M   'P 1'
#
loop_
_entity.id
_entity.type
_entity.pdbx_description
1 polymer ?
#
loop_
_entity_poly.entity_id
_entity_poly.type
_entity_poly.pdbx_seq_one_letter_code
_entity_poly.pdbx_strand_id
1 'polypeptide(L)' 'RGRYIGGAEEIKQLQESDELRKMIGALPPSDGKVGEICDLCGGWRFVLCERCNGSHKIFSEKSGFTTCTACNVQGLV' A
#
# COMPACT_ATOMS: atom_id res chain seq x y z
N ARG A 1 -20.53 -4.25 1.90
CA ARG A 1 -20.09 -5.34 0.99
C ARG A 1 -19.20 -4.72 -0.08
N GLY A 2 -17.92 -5.09 -0.13
CA GLY A 2 -17.00 -4.60 -1.18
C GLY A 2 -17.06 -5.47 -2.44
N ARG A 3 -16.70 -4.89 -3.60
CA ARG A 3 -16.41 -5.62 -4.83
C ARG A 3 -14.89 -5.76 -4.92
N TYR A 4 -14.38 -6.98 -5.10
CA TYR A 4 -12.97 -7.16 -5.45
C TYR A 4 -12.73 -6.61 -6.85
N ILE A 5 -11.71 -5.78 -6.99
CA ILE A 5 -11.23 -5.21 -8.25
C ILE A 5 -9.72 -5.32 -8.17
N GLY A 6 -9.06 -6.01 -9.10
CA GLY A 6 -7.62 -6.22 -8.97
C GLY A 6 -7.00 -7.18 -9.97
N GLY A 7 -5.76 -6.86 -10.32
CA GLY A 7 -4.97 -7.51 -11.36
C GLY A 7 -4.31 -6.43 -12.22
N ALA A 8 -3.05 -6.63 -12.60
CA ALA A 8 -2.27 -5.57 -13.26
C ALA A 8 -2.97 -5.04 -14.53
N GLU A 9 -3.47 -5.94 -15.37
CA GLU A 9 -4.16 -5.56 -16.61
C GLU A 9 -5.54 -4.96 -16.36
N GLU A 10 -6.31 -5.49 -15.40
CA GLU A 10 -7.63 -4.93 -15.05
C GLU A 10 -7.47 -3.48 -14.55
N ILE A 11 -6.54 -3.25 -13.62
CA ILE A 11 -6.27 -1.92 -13.07
C ILE A 11 -5.77 -0.97 -14.15
N LYS A 12 -4.93 -1.44 -15.07
CA LYS A 12 -4.43 -0.63 -16.20
C LYS A 12 -5.57 -0.19 -17.13
N GLN A 13 -6.43 -1.11 -17.55
CA GLN A 13 -7.58 -0.78 -18.40
C GLN A 13 -8.54 0.22 -17.72
N LEU A 14 -8.79 0.05 -16.42
CA LEU A 14 -9.63 0.96 -15.64
C LEU A 14 -9.00 2.35 -15.48
N GLN A 15 -7.67 2.42 -15.42
CA GLN A 15 -6.94 3.69 -15.39
C GLN A 15 -7.02 4.40 -16.74
N GLU A 16 -6.84 3.66 -17.84
CA GLU A 16 -6.91 4.19 -19.21
C GLU A 16 -8.32 4.68 -19.58
N SER A 17 -9.37 4.06 -19.03
CA SER A 17 -10.77 4.46 -19.23
C SER A 17 -11.27 5.55 -18.27
N ASP A 18 -10.41 6.07 -17.40
CA ASP A 18 -10.77 7.04 -16.34
C ASP A 18 -11.76 6.51 -15.28
N GLU A 19 -12.17 5.24 -15.38
CA GLU A 19 -13.14 4.62 -14.48
C GLU A 19 -12.55 4.37 -13.08
N LEU A 20 -11.25 4.05 -13.00
CA LEU A 20 -10.57 3.86 -11.73
C LEU A 20 -10.66 5.12 -10.85
N ARG A 21 -10.45 6.29 -11.46
CA ARG A 21 -10.57 7.58 -10.77
C ARG A 21 -11.99 7.86 -10.29
N LYS A 22 -13.01 7.56 -11.12
CA LYS A 22 -14.42 7.71 -10.73
C LYS A 22 -14.78 6.80 -9.56
N MET A 23 -14.31 5.55 -9.60
CA MET A 23 -14.55 4.58 -8.52
C MET A 23 -13.90 5.02 -7.21
N ILE A 24 -12.64 5.45 -7.23
CA ILE A 24 -11.94 5.94 -6.05
C ILE A 24 -12.60 7.22 -5.52
N GLY A 25 -12.96 8.16 -6.40
CA GLY A 25 -13.60 9.42 -6.00
C GLY A 25 -15.01 9.27 -5.42
N ALA A 26 -15.68 8.15 -5.68
CA ALA A 26 -16.97 7.82 -5.07
C ALA A 26 -16.82 7.20 -3.66
N LEU A 27 -15.60 6.81 -3.27
CA LEU A 27 -15.35 6.36 -1.90
C LEU A 27 -15.43 7.56 -0.96
N PRO A 28 -16.03 7.39 0.24
CA PRO A 28 -16.03 8.44 1.23
C PRO A 28 -14.58 8.82 1.54
N PRO A 29 -14.24 10.12 1.56
CA PRO A 29 -12.91 10.54 1.98
C PRO A 29 -12.66 10.02 3.39
N SER A 30 -11.47 9.48 3.65
CA SER A 30 -11.12 9.12 5.02
C SER A 30 -11.12 10.40 5.85
N ASP A 31 -12.08 10.54 6.76
CA ASP A 31 -12.31 11.71 7.59
C ASP A 31 -11.26 11.84 8.70
N GLY A 32 -10.11 11.15 8.55
CA GLY A 32 -8.95 11.17 9.44
C GLY A 32 -9.20 10.53 10.80
N LYS A 33 -10.45 10.43 11.22
CA LYS A 33 -10.93 9.79 12.44
C LYS A 33 -10.82 8.28 12.29
N VAL A 34 -10.18 7.67 13.28
CA VAL A 34 -9.94 6.23 13.47
C VAL A 34 -11.26 5.47 13.76
N GLY A 35 -12.41 6.03 13.36
CA GLY A 35 -13.72 5.70 13.91
C GLY A 35 -14.34 4.41 13.39
N GLU A 36 -14.02 4.01 12.16
CA GLU A 36 -14.43 2.71 11.62
C GLU A 36 -13.22 2.06 10.96
N ILE A 37 -12.36 1.54 11.82
CA ILE A 37 -11.26 0.69 11.41
C ILE A 37 -11.90 -0.50 10.68
N CYS A 38 -11.58 -0.68 9.39
CA CYS A 38 -12.00 -1.88 8.67
C CYS A 38 -11.51 -3.13 9.41
N ASP A 39 -12.42 -4.03 9.79
CA ASP A 39 -12.09 -5.26 10.54
C ASP A 39 -11.03 -6.13 9.85
N LEU A 40 -10.93 -6.02 8.52
CA LEU A 40 -9.96 -6.76 7.73
C LEU A 40 -8.60 -6.07 7.66
N CYS A 41 -8.56 -4.76 7.38
CA CYS A 41 -7.29 -4.05 7.15
C CYS A 41 -6.82 -3.21 8.34
N GLY A 42 -7.53 -3.14 9.45
CA GLY A 42 -7.06 -2.47 10.66
C GLY A 42 -6.78 -0.98 10.49
N GLY A 43 -7.27 -0.34 9.41
CA GLY A 43 -6.92 1.04 9.09
C GLY A 43 -5.45 1.22 8.68
N TRP A 44 -4.81 0.17 8.15
CA TRP A 44 -3.42 0.22 7.71
C TRP A 44 -3.26 1.26 6.59
N ARG A 45 -2.54 2.34 6.90
CA ARG A 45 -2.19 3.41 5.96
C ARG A 45 -0.81 3.23 5.35
N PHE A 46 -0.07 2.24 5.84
CA PHE A 46 1.30 2.01 5.46
C PHE A 46 1.40 0.77 4.58
N VAL A 47 2.21 0.85 3.53
CA VAL A 47 2.47 -0.27 2.63
C VAL A 47 3.85 -0.86 2.93
N LEU A 48 4.08 -2.11 2.53
CA LEU A 48 5.40 -2.73 2.66
C LEU A 48 6.42 -1.94 1.84
N CYS A 49 7.57 -1.66 2.43
CA CYS A 49 8.68 -1.04 1.73
C CYS A 49 9.21 -1.99 0.66
N GLU A 50 9.04 -1.65 -0.61
CA GLU A 50 9.51 -2.44 -1.75
C GLU A 50 11.04 -2.60 -1.77
N ARG A 51 11.77 -1.64 -1.18
CA ARG A 51 13.24 -1.67 -1.15
C ARG A 51 13.80 -2.76 -0.24
N CYS A 52 13.13 -3.05 0.88
CA CYS A 52 13.56 -4.07 1.85
C CYS A 52 12.57 -5.23 2.00
N ASN A 53 11.49 -5.24 1.21
CA ASN A 53 10.38 -6.18 1.32
C ASN A 53 9.86 -6.33 2.75
N GLY A 54 9.70 -5.20 3.46
CA GLY A 54 9.21 -5.19 4.84
C GLY A 54 10.20 -5.64 5.93
N SER A 55 11.39 -6.14 5.57
CA SER A 55 12.33 -6.67 6.57
C SER A 55 13.11 -5.61 7.36
N HIS A 56 13.03 -4.34 6.92
CA HIS A 56 13.89 -3.24 7.36
C HIS A 56 15.41 -3.52 7.20
N LYS A 57 15.79 -4.57 6.45
CA LYS A 57 17.17 -5.00 6.20
C LYS A 57 17.40 -5.19 4.69
N ILE A 58 18.58 -4.79 4.22
CA ILE A 58 18.99 -4.94 2.83
C ILE A 58 20.36 -5.61 2.83
N PHE A 59 20.49 -6.73 2.12
CA PHE A 59 21.77 -7.39 1.93
C PHE A 59 22.51 -6.83 0.72
N SER A 60 23.82 -6.65 0.86
CA SER A 60 24.74 -6.40 -0.26
C SER A 60 26.03 -7.21 -0.07
N GLU A 61 26.62 -7.67 -1.17
CA GLU A 61 27.86 -8.46 -1.10
C GLU A 61 29.03 -7.68 -0.48
N LYS A 62 29.07 -6.35 -0.63
CA LYS A 62 30.15 -5.49 -0.14
C LYS A 62 30.06 -5.17 1.35
N SER A 63 28.85 -5.09 1.90
CA SER A 63 28.64 -4.56 3.26
C SER A 63 27.75 -5.45 4.14
N GLY A 64 27.33 -6.61 3.66
CA GLY A 64 26.44 -7.51 4.38
C GLY A 64 25.04 -6.91 4.54
N PHE A 65 24.38 -7.18 5.67
CA PHE A 65 23.07 -6.61 5.98
C PHE A 65 23.21 -5.18 6.50
N THR A 66 22.46 -4.28 5.88
CA THR A 66 22.35 -2.87 6.26
C THR A 66 20.89 -2.52 6.52
N THR A 67 20.66 -1.46 7.30
CA THR A 67 19.30 -0.99 7.60
C THR A 67 18.71 -0.24 6.42
N CYS A 68 17.43 -0.49 6.11
CA CYS A 68 16.73 0.28 5.09
C CYS A 68 16.45 1.70 5.59
N THR A 69 16.91 2.72 4.84
CA THR A 69 16.68 4.13 5.18
C THR A 69 15.42 4.72 4.56
N ALA A 70 14.66 3.92 3.81
CA ALA A 70 13.47 4.36 3.07
C ALA A 70 12.17 4.06 3.81
N CYS A 71 12.21 3.36 4.94
CA CYS A 71 11.03 2.94 5.69
C CYS A 71 11.24 3.06 7.20
N ASN A 72 10.15 2.95 7.96
CA ASN A 72 10.25 2.88 9.42
C ASN A 72 10.80 1.52 9.88
N VAL A 73 11.01 1.37 11.19
CA VAL A 73 11.59 0.15 11.79
C VAL A 73 10.77 -1.13 11.57
N GLN A 74 9.51 -1.02 11.14
CA GLN A 74 8.64 -2.13 10.79
C GLN A 74 8.69 -2.48 9.30
N GLY A 75 9.54 -1.80 8.52
CA GLY A 75 9.62 -2.01 7.08
C GLY A 75 8.45 -1.41 6.31
N LEU A 76 7.74 -0.45 6.88
CA LEU A 76 6.56 0.18 6.30
C LEU A 76 6.86 1.62 5.85
N VAL A 77 6.22 2.06 4.76
CA VAL A 77 6.26 3.44 4.22
C VAL A 77 4.91 4.12 4.31
#